data_AF-A0AB37Z906-F1
#
_entry.id   AF-A0AB37Z906-F1
#
_cell.length_a   1.000
_cell.length_b   1.000
_cell.length_c   1.000
_cell.angle_alpha   90.00
_cell.angle_beta   90.00
_cell.angle_gamma   90.00
#
_symmetry.space_group_name_H-M   'P 1'
#
loop_
_entity.id
_entity.type
_entity.pdbx_description
1 polymer ?
#
loop_
_entity_poly.entity_id
_entity_poly.type
_entity_poly.pdbx_seq_one_letter_code
_entity_poly.pdbx_strand_id
1 'polypeptide(L)'
;MSQLPEPVLQAIQRGDHDQAIRMLSLNQGISPEAAQEQINTYLEENPPIRLRGAGIVGLSRTNALIWLGLIALMVVVYLVLASYRAH
;
A
#
# COMPACT_ATOMS: atom_id res chain seq x y z
N MET A 1 -20.19 5.48 17.67
CA MET A 1 -19.77 6.03 16.37
C MET A 1 -19.00 7.32 16.65
N SER A 2 -17.71 7.19 16.93
CA SER A 2 -16.83 8.32 17.25
C SER A 2 -16.34 8.90 15.93
N GLN A 3 -17.12 9.82 15.37
CA GLN A 3 -16.80 10.45 14.10
C GLN A 3 -15.47 11.21 14.24
N LEU A 4 -14.46 10.84 13.45
CA LEU A 4 -13.19 11.56 13.45
C LEU A 4 -13.42 13.03 13.05
N PRO A 5 -12.66 13.97 13.62
CA PRO A 5 -12.75 15.37 13.23
C PRO A 5 -12.45 15.53 11.74
N GLU A 6 -13.21 16.39 11.04
CA GLU A 6 -13.00 16.72 9.62
C GLU A 6 -11.53 17.02 9.23
N PRO A 7 -10.75 17.79 10.03
CA PRO A 7 -9.34 18.03 9.72
C PRO A 7 -8.49 16.75 9.67
N VAL A 8 -8.81 15.78 10.53
CA VAL A 8 -8.11 14.48 10.61
C VAL A 8 -8.50 13.62 9.41
N LEU A 9 -9.77 13.63 9.01
CA LEU A 9 -10.24 12.94 7.81
C LEU A 9 -9.57 13.48 6.54
N GLN A 10 -9.40 14.79 6.41
CA GLN A 10 -8.69 15.38 5.27
C GLN A 10 -7.21 14.97 5.23
N ALA A 11 -6.54 14.90 6.38
CA ALA A 11 -5.15 14.43 6.47
C ALA A 11 -5.03 12.95 6.06
N ILE A 12 -5.95 12.10 6.54
CA ILE A 12 -6.04 10.67 6.16
C ILE A 12 -6.27 10.52 4.64
N GLN A 13 -7.20 11.28 4.07
CA GLN A 13 -7.49 11.24 2.63
C GLN A 13 -6.32 11.66 1.75
N ARG A 14 -5.48 12.58 2.23
CA ARG A 14 -4.24 13.01 1.55
C ARG A 14 -3.08 12.01 1.72
N GLY A 15 -3.26 10.97 2.53
CA GLY A 15 -2.22 10.00 2.86
C GLY A 15 -1.24 10.46 3.94
N ASP A 16 -1.43 11.65 4.51
CA ASP A 16 -0.56 12.21 5.55
C ASP A 16 -1.00 11.73 6.95
N HIS A 17 -0.65 10.48 7.25
CA HIS A 17 -1.04 9.80 8.49
C HIS A 17 -0.38 10.44 9.72
N ASP A 18 0.87 10.89 9.60
CA ASP A 18 1.59 11.55 10.70
C ASP A 18 0.92 12.87 11.10
N GLN A 19 0.43 13.64 10.13
CA GLN A 19 -0.34 14.84 10.39
C GLN A 19 -1.69 14.50 11.04
N ALA A 20 -2.37 13.44 10.59
CA ALA A 20 -3.64 12.99 11.15
C ALA A 20 -3.51 12.62 12.64
N ILE A 21 -2.46 11.86 13.01
CA ILE A 21 -2.18 11.46 14.40
C ILE A 21 -1.95 12.69 15.28
N ARG A 22 -1.10 13.63 14.83
CA ARG A 22 -0.83 14.86 15.59
C ARG A 22 -2.09 15.69 15.80
N MET A 23 -2.89 15.86 14.74
CA MET A 23 -4.15 16.60 14.83
C MET A 23 -5.14 15.90 15.76
N LEU A 24 -5.24 14.58 15.73
CA LEU A 24 -6.15 13.84 16.58
C LEU A 24 -5.72 13.87 18.05
N SER A 25 -4.42 13.69 18.30
CA SER A 25 -3.81 13.82 19.63
C SER A 25 -4.07 15.20 20.23
N LEU A 26 -3.88 16.27 19.45
CA LEU A 26 -4.14 17.65 19.90
C LEU A 26 -5.63 17.93 20.11
N ASN A 27 -6.50 17.43 19.24
CA ASN A 27 -7.95 17.69 19.33
C ASN A 27 -8.62 16.93 20.48
N GLN A 28 -8.17 15.70 20.77
CA GLN A 28 -8.75 14.86 21.82
C GLN A 28 -7.95 14.87 23.13
N GLY A 29 -6.78 15.54 23.15
CA GLY A 29 -5.88 15.55 24.31
C GLY A 29 -5.33 14.15 24.66
N ILE A 30 -5.28 13.25 23.68
CA ILE A 30 -4.84 11.86 23.86
C ILE A 30 -3.38 11.70 23.43
N SER A 31 -2.73 10.63 23.90
CA SER A 31 -1.37 10.33 23.49
C SER A 31 -1.29 10.05 21.98
N PRO A 32 -0.14 10.28 21.34
CA PRO A 32 0.05 9.95 19.92
C PRO A 32 -0.23 8.48 19.61
N GLU A 33 0.07 7.57 20.54
CA GLU A 33 -0.17 6.14 20.41
C GLU A 33 -1.67 5.82 20.43
N ALA A 34 -2.43 6.43 21.35
CA ALA A 34 -3.88 6.29 21.42
C ALA A 34 -4.56 6.90 20.18
N ALA A 35 -4.06 8.02 19.69
CA ALA A 35 -4.52 8.62 18.43
C ALA A 35 -4.26 7.69 17.24
N GLN A 36 -3.08 7.05 17.19
CA GLN A 36 -2.73 6.10 16.15
C GLN A 36 -3.65 4.87 16.19
N GLU A 37 -3.90 4.32 17.37
CA GLU A 37 -4.80 3.18 17.56
C GLU A 37 -6.22 3.52 17.07
N GLN A 38 -6.73 4.70 17.42
CA GLN A 38 -8.05 5.17 16.99
C GLN A 38 -8.16 5.38 15.48
N ILE A 39 -7.12 5.91 14.84
CA ILE A 39 -7.04 6.05 13.38
C ILE A 39 -6.99 4.67 12.73
N ASN A 40 -6.23 3.73 13.29
CA ASN A 40 -6.13 2.37 12.77
C ASN A 40 -7.48 1.65 12.82
N THR A 41 -8.18 1.70 13.96
CA THR A 41 -9.54 1.14 14.10
C THR A 41 -10.49 1.76 13.08
N TYR A 42 -10.43 3.07 12.88
CA TYR A 42 -11.28 3.73 11.89
C TYR A 42 -10.99 3.30 10.45
N LEU A 43 -9.71 3.15 10.08
CA LEU A 43 -9.30 2.68 8.75
C LEU A 43 -9.63 1.21 8.52
N GLU A 44 -9.69 0.40 9.57
CA GLU A 44 -10.11 -1.00 9.52
C GLU A 44 -11.62 -1.10 9.29
N GLU A 45 -12.41 -0.26 9.96
CA GLU A 45 -13.87 -0.17 9.78
C GLU A 45 -14.27 0.54 8.48
N ASN A 46 -13.47 1.51 8.03
CA ASN A 46 -13.69 2.34 6.85
C ASN A 46 -12.47 2.25 5.94
N PRO A 47 -12.27 1.11 5.26
CA PRO A 47 -11.13 0.94 4.38
C PRO A 47 -11.17 2.04 3.33
N PRO A 48 -10.10 2.86 3.20
CA PRO A 48 -10.04 3.83 2.11
C PRO A 48 -10.20 3.03 0.84
N ILE A 49 -11.13 3.45 -0.02
CA ILE A 49 -11.35 2.87 -1.34
C ILE A 49 -10.09 3.18 -2.15
N ARG A 50 -9.02 2.42 -1.89
CA ARG A 50 -7.90 2.33 -2.79
C ARG A 50 -8.52 1.75 -4.04
N LEU A 51 -8.42 2.44 -5.17
CA LEU A 51 -8.70 1.88 -6.48
C LEU A 51 -7.79 0.65 -6.67
N ARG A 52 -8.26 -0.48 -6.16
CA ARG A 52 -7.60 -1.78 -6.14
C ARG A 52 -7.95 -2.38 -7.50
N GLY A 53 -7.05 -2.27 -8.46
CA GLY A 53 -7.27 -2.88 -9.76
C GLY A 53 -6.08 -2.79 -10.70
N ALA A 54 -5.56 -1.58 -10.94
CA ALA A 54 -4.53 -1.38 -11.97
C ALA A 54 -3.31 -0.55 -11.52
N GLY A 55 -3.43 0.25 -10.46
CA GLY A 55 -2.37 1.19 -10.06
C GLY A 55 -1.18 0.58 -9.30
N ILE A 56 -1.35 -0.59 -8.67
CA ILE A 56 -0.29 -1.21 -7.84
C ILE A 56 0.74 -1.97 -8.69
N VAL A 57 0.44 -2.26 -9.96
CA VAL A 57 1.43 -2.81 -10.89
C VAL A 57 2.45 -1.74 -11.32
N GLY A 58 2.16 -0.46 -11.11
CA GLY A 58 2.98 0.65 -11.60
C GLY A 58 4.05 1.21 -10.64
N LEU A 59 4.00 0.93 -9.33
CA LEU A 59 4.77 1.72 -8.36
C LEU A 59 6.09 1.11 -7.85
N SER A 60 6.39 -0.16 -8.15
CA SER A 60 7.66 -0.77 -7.73
C SER A 60 8.52 -1.11 -8.94
N ARG A 61 9.44 -0.19 -9.30
CA ARG A 61 10.51 -0.44 -10.30
C ARG A 61 11.24 -1.74 -10.01
N THR A 62 11.44 -2.07 -8.73
CA THR A 62 12.08 -3.31 -8.28
C THR A 62 11.24 -4.53 -8.63
N ASN A 63 9.92 -4.48 -8.44
CA ASN A 63 9.02 -5.57 -8.82
C ASN A 63 9.05 -5.79 -10.35
N ALA A 64 9.01 -4.71 -11.14
CA ALA A 64 9.09 -4.81 -12.60
C ALA A 64 10.39 -5.47 -13.07
N LEU A 65 11.53 -5.17 -12.45
CA LEU A 65 12.81 -5.81 -12.76
C LEU A 65 12.84 -7.30 -12.38
N ILE A 66 12.24 -7.67 -11.25
CA ILE A 66 12.11 -9.09 -10.84
C ILE A 66 11.26 -9.85 -11.86
N TRP A 67 10.13 -9.28 -12.28
CA TRP A 67 9.27 -9.87 -13.30
C TRP A 67 9.99 -10.01 -14.65
N LEU A 68 10.74 -8.98 -15.08
CA LEU A 68 11.51 -9.03 -16.32
C LEU A 68 12.60 -10.11 -16.25
N GLY A 69 13.30 -10.24 -15.12
CA GLY A 69 14.28 -11.30 -14.89
C GLY A 69 13.67 -12.70 -14.98
N LEU A 70 12.50 -12.91 -14.37
CA LEU A 70 11.78 -14.20 -14.44
C LEU A 70 11.36 -14.56 -15.87
N ILE A 71 10.87 -13.58 -16.64
CA ILE A 71 10.50 -13.79 -18.05
C ILE A 71 11.76 -14.16 -18.87
N ALA A 72 12.85 -13.42 -18.71
CA ALA A 72 14.11 -13.71 -19.39
C ALA A 72 14.64 -15.11 -19.05
N LEU A 73 14.58 -15.50 -17.77
CA LEU A 73 14.96 -16.84 -17.32
C LEU A 73 14.11 -17.93 -17.97
N MET A 74 12.78 -17.75 -18.02
CA MET A 74 11.86 -18.70 -18.68
C MET A 74 12.19 -18.86 -20.16
N VAL A 75 12.52 -17.77 -20.88
CA VAL A 75 12.92 -17.84 -22.29
C VAL A 75 14.20 -18.65 -22.46
N VAL A 76 15.21 -18.43 -21.62
CA VAL A 76 16.48 -19.18 -21.69
C VAL A 76 16.24 -20.67 -21.42
N VAL A 77 15.50 -21.01 -20.35
CA VAL A 77 15.15 -22.40 -20.01
C VAL A 77 14.39 -23.07 -21.16
N TYR A 78 13.42 -22.36 -21.76
CA TYR A 78 12.68 -22.86 -22.90
C TYR A 78 13.59 -23.15 -24.10
N LEU A 79 14.50 -22.23 -24.44
CA LEU A 79 15.44 -22.43 -25.55
C LEU A 79 16.36 -23.62 -25.31
N VAL A 80 16.86 -23.78 -24.08
CA VAL A 80 17.70 -24.93 -23.70
C VAL A 80 16.91 -26.23 -23.85
N LEU A 81 15.70 -26.31 -23.28
CA LEU A 81 14.85 -27.50 -23.41
C LEU A 81 14.48 -27.80 -24.87
N ALA A 82 14.19 -26.77 -25.65
CA ALA A 82 13.90 -26.92 -27.08
C ALA A 82 15.12 -27.45 -27.85
N SER A 83 16.33 -26.96 -27.55
CA SER A 83 17.56 -27.47 -28.15
C SER A 83 17.88 -28.91 -27.76
N TYR A 84 17.60 -29.32 -26.51
CA TYR A 84 17.78 -30.70 -26.08
C TYR A 84 16.75 -31.66 -26.68
N ARG A 85 15.56 -31.17 -27.05
CA ARG A 85 14.50 -31.96 -27.67
C ARG A 85 14.67 -32.11 -29.19
N ALA A 86 15.49 -31.26 -29.81
CA ALA A 86 15.76 -31.27 -31.24
C ALA A 86 16.92 -32.20 -31.66
N HIS A 87 17.65 -32.75 -30.69
CA HIS A 87 18.65 -33.81 -30.85
C HIS A 87 18.08 -35.16 -30.41
#